data_AF-A0A7V0ZIL4-F1
#
_entry.id   AF-A0A7V0ZIL4-F1
#
_cell.length_a   1.000
_cell.length_b   1.000
_cell.length_c   1.000
_cell.angle_alpha   90.00
_cell.angle_beta   90.00
_cell.angle_gamma   90.00
#
_symmetry.space_group_name_H-M   'P 1'
#
loop_
_entity.id
_entity.type
_entity.pdbx_description
1 polymer ?
#
loop_
_entity_poly.entity_id
_entity_poly.type
_entity_poly.pdbx_seq_one_letter_code
_entity_poly.pdbx_strand_id
1 'polypeptide(L)'
;MGQLIEEQYVWRLPVRLYHWINAFCITLLFITGLYIASPVLSPSIGEAVWYHKMAWFRYVHFGTAFVFLANFIFRLYWALFGDDKYGRFAGFKPWSPIWWGKPFKEQLKSYLFIKQEEPNYSGHNPVAALTH
;
A
#
# COMPACT_ATOMS: atom_id res chain seq x y z
N MET A 1 -20.61 -7.30 32.78
CA MET A 1 -20.18 -5.91 32.53
C MET A 1 -20.02 -5.75 31.03
N GLY A 2 -20.86 -4.92 30.39
CA GLY A 2 -20.72 -4.66 28.94
C GLY A 2 -19.46 -3.84 28.68
N GLN A 3 -18.65 -4.26 27.71
CA GLN A 3 -17.51 -3.45 27.27
C GLN A 3 -18.05 -2.18 26.61
N LEU A 4 -17.63 -1.02 27.12
CA LEU A 4 -17.85 0.26 26.43
C LEU A 4 -16.95 0.26 25.19
N ILE A 5 -17.56 0.19 24.01
CA ILE A 5 -16.85 0.29 22.73
C ILE A 5 -16.69 1.78 22.44
N GLU A 6 -15.45 2.28 22.50
CA GLU A 6 -15.10 3.66 22.14
C GLU A 6 -14.60 3.69 20.69
N GLU A 7 -15.27 4.44 19.82
CA GLU A 7 -14.85 4.60 18.43
C GLU A 7 -13.63 5.53 18.34
N GLN A 8 -12.47 4.98 17.96
CA GLN A 8 -11.26 5.77 17.74
C GLN A 8 -11.11 6.14 16.26
N TYR A 9 -11.00 7.44 15.95
CA TYR A 9 -10.75 7.91 14.60
C TYR A 9 -9.27 7.75 14.21
N VAL A 10 -8.92 6.57 13.70
CA VAL A 10 -7.53 6.20 13.36
C VAL A 10 -7.09 6.75 12.00
N TRP A 11 -7.94 6.65 10.98
CA TRP A 11 -7.58 7.02 9.61
C TRP A 11 -8.30 8.27 9.13
N ARG A 12 -7.54 9.37 9.05
CA ARG A 12 -8.03 10.66 8.53
C ARG A 12 -8.30 10.59 7.03
N LEU A 13 -9.18 11.46 6.56
CA LEU A 13 -9.59 11.55 5.14
C LEU A 13 -8.42 11.63 4.14
N PRO A 14 -7.33 12.40 4.39
CA PRO A 14 -6.17 12.45 3.48
C PRO A 14 -5.49 11.09 3.27
N VAL A 15 -5.39 10.28 4.33
CA VAL A 15 -4.79 8.94 4.27
C VAL A 15 -5.66 7.98 3.47
N ARG A 16 -6.99 8.12 3.56
CA ARG A 16 -7.93 7.31 2.77
C ARG A 16 -7.85 7.66 1.29
N LEU A 17 -7.76 8.95 0.95
CA LEU A 17 -7.58 9.39 -0.43
C LEU A 17 -6.29 8.82 -1.03
N TYR A 18 -5.18 8.94 -0.29
CA TYR A 18 -3.91 8.32 -0.69
C TYR A 18 -4.08 6.83 -0.99
N HIS A 19 -4.73 6.08 -0.08
CA HIS A 19 -4.93 4.65 -0.21
C HIS A 19 -5.71 4.29 -1.48
N TRP A 20 -6.84 4.95 -1.74
CA TRP A 20 -7.67 4.66 -2.91
C TRP A 20 -7.00 5.03 -4.23
N ILE A 21 -6.28 6.17 -4.28
CA ILE A 21 -5.47 6.54 -5.45
C ILE A 21 -4.39 5.49 -5.69
N ASN A 22 -3.73 5.04 -4.63
CA ASN A 22 -2.69 4.02 -4.69
C ASN A 22 -3.23 2.69 -5.22
N ALA A 23 -4.36 2.22 -4.68
CA ALA A 23 -5.01 1.00 -5.11
C ALA A 23 -5.36 1.04 -6.60
N PHE A 24 -5.98 2.13 -7.07
CA PHE A 24 -6.32 2.30 -8.47
C PHE A 24 -5.07 2.32 -9.38
N CYS A 25 -4.04 3.07 -8.99
CA CYS A 25 -2.80 3.14 -9.75
C CYS A 25 -2.10 1.79 -9.85
N ILE A 26 -1.98 1.04 -8.74
CA ILE A 26 -1.35 -0.29 -8.74
C ILE A 26 -2.12 -1.25 -9.64
N THR A 27 -3.46 -1.27 -9.57
CA THR A 27 -4.28 -2.12 -10.43
C THR A 27 -4.05 -1.81 -11.91
N LEU A 28 -4.06 -0.54 -12.31
CA LEU A 28 -3.80 -0.13 -13.69
C LEU A 28 -2.37 -0.48 -14.12
N LEU A 29 -1.37 -0.18 -13.30
CA LEU A 29 0.04 -0.48 -13.58
C LEU A 29 0.27 -1.98 -13.73
N PHE A 30 -0.37 -2.79 -12.88
CA PHE A 30 -0.28 -4.25 -12.95
C PHE A 30 -0.88 -4.79 -14.25
N ILE A 31 -2.13 -4.42 -14.57
CA ILE A 31 -2.82 -4.91 -15.78
C ILE A 31 -2.08 -4.47 -17.04
N THR A 32 -1.71 -3.19 -17.14
CA THR A 32 -0.99 -2.66 -18.30
C THR A 32 0.43 -3.19 -18.38
N GLY A 33 1.11 -3.39 -17.26
CA GLY A 33 2.45 -3.97 -17.19
C GLY A 33 2.48 -5.44 -17.63
N LEU A 34 1.50 -6.24 -17.21
CA LEU A 34 1.33 -7.61 -17.69
C LEU A 34 1.14 -7.66 -19.21
N TYR A 35 0.29 -6.77 -19.76
CA TYR A 35 0.10 -6.68 -21.21
C TYR A 35 1.37 -6.25 -21.95
N ILE A 36 2.14 -5.30 -21.38
CA ILE A 36 3.40 -4.84 -21.97
C ILE A 36 4.45 -5.96 -21.98
N ALA A 37 4.53 -6.75 -20.89
CA ALA A 37 5.48 -7.85 -20.75
C ALA A 37 5.12 -9.04 -21.65
N SER A 38 3.83 -9.37 -21.74
CA SER A 38 3.30 -10.43 -22.60
C SER A 38 2.03 -9.93 -23.31
N PRO A 39 2.12 -9.55 -24.60
CA PRO A 39 1.00 -8.99 -25.34
C PRO A 39 0.05 -10.10 -25.80
N VAL A 40 -0.75 -10.64 -24.87
CA VAL A 40 -1.68 -11.77 -25.09
C VAL A 40 -2.77 -11.45 -26.14
N LEU A 41 -3.08 -10.16 -26.36
CA LEU A 41 -4.14 -9.70 -27.27
C LEU A 41 -3.61 -8.90 -28.48
N SER A 42 -2.50 -9.31 -29.09
CA SER A 42 -1.92 -8.55 -30.22
C SER A 42 -1.45 -9.38 -31.43
N PRO A 43 -2.32 -10.16 -32.10
CA PRO A 43 -2.07 -10.47 -33.50
C PRO A 43 -2.26 -9.18 -34.31
N SER A 44 -1.19 -8.62 -34.85
CA SER A 44 -1.26 -7.53 -35.82
C SER A 44 -1.74 -8.08 -37.16
N ILE A 45 -2.98 -7.75 -37.57
CA ILE A 45 -3.57 -8.19 -38.84
C ILE A 45 -3.59 -7.00 -39.81
N GLY A 46 -2.43 -6.49 -40.22
CA GLY A 46 -2.33 -5.39 -41.19
C GLY A 46 -1.14 -4.45 -40.96
N GLU A 47 -1.13 -3.31 -41.65
CA GLU A 47 -0.03 -2.35 -41.62
C GLU A 47 0.12 -1.65 -40.26
N ALA A 48 1.36 -1.56 -39.77
CA ALA A 48 1.71 -1.00 -38.46
C ALA A 48 1.20 0.44 -38.21
N VAL A 49 0.98 1.23 -39.27
CA VAL A 49 0.45 2.60 -39.18
C VAL A 49 -0.95 2.64 -38.56
N TRP A 50 -1.74 1.56 -38.68
CA TRP A 50 -3.10 1.51 -38.15
C TRP A 50 -3.20 0.84 -36.76
N TYR A 51 -2.09 0.32 -36.23
CA TYR A 51 -2.07 -0.45 -34.98
C TYR A 51 -1.31 0.29 -33.87
N HIS A 52 -2.07 0.94 -32.98
CA HIS A 52 -1.51 1.72 -31.86
C HIS A 52 -1.85 1.15 -30.47
N LYS A 53 -2.32 -0.10 -30.37
CA LYS A 53 -2.71 -0.70 -29.08
C LYS A 53 -1.57 -0.65 -28.06
N MET A 54 -0.38 -1.12 -28.44
CA MET A 54 0.78 -1.10 -27.55
C MET A 54 1.19 0.33 -27.13
N ALA A 55 1.06 1.31 -28.04
CA ALA A 55 1.34 2.71 -27.72
C ALA A 55 0.37 3.25 -26.66
N TRP A 56 -0.92 2.94 -26.76
CA TRP A 56 -1.92 3.30 -25.77
C TRP A 56 -1.67 2.65 -24.40
N PHE A 57 -1.36 1.36 -24.36
CA PHE A 57 -1.03 0.68 -23.10
C PHE A 57 0.19 1.29 -22.41
N ARG A 58 1.25 1.60 -23.17
CA ARG A 58 2.44 2.30 -22.65
C ARG A 58 2.11 3.70 -22.17
N TYR A 59 1.31 4.45 -22.93
CA TYR A 59 0.89 5.80 -22.55
C TYR A 59 0.14 5.80 -21.21
N VAL A 60 -0.86 4.92 -21.07
CA VAL A 60 -1.62 4.77 -19.81
C VAL A 60 -0.72 4.30 -18.68
N HIS A 61 0.17 3.34 -18.93
CA HIS A 61 1.10 2.82 -17.91
C HIS A 61 2.02 3.92 -17.38
N PHE A 62 2.71 4.64 -18.26
CA PHE A 62 3.63 5.71 -17.85
C PHE A 62 2.89 6.90 -17.23
N GLY A 63 1.75 7.31 -17.79
CA GLY A 63 0.91 8.35 -17.19
C GLY A 63 0.47 8.00 -15.77
N THR A 64 0.00 6.76 -15.57
CA THR A 64 -0.37 6.25 -14.24
C THR A 64 0.83 6.16 -13.30
N ALA A 65 2.01 5.80 -13.81
CA ALA A 65 3.24 5.74 -13.01
C ALA A 65 3.64 7.11 -12.45
N PHE A 66 3.48 8.18 -13.24
CA PHE A 66 3.72 9.55 -12.74
C PHE A 66 2.71 9.97 -11.67
N VAL A 67 1.42 9.63 -11.85
CA VAL A 67 0.39 9.87 -10.82
C VAL A 67 0.71 9.10 -9.54
N PHE A 68 1.08 7.82 -9.67
CA PHE A 68 1.50 6.98 -8.55
C PHE A 68 2.71 7.58 -7.82
N LEU A 69 3.73 8.04 -8.55
CA LEU A 69 4.91 8.67 -7.97
C LEU A 69 4.55 9.96 -7.23
N ALA A 70 3.72 10.82 -7.82
CA ALA A 70 3.28 12.06 -7.16
C ALA A 70 2.48 11.76 -5.88
N ASN A 71 1.59 10.76 -5.92
CA ASN A 71 0.82 10.30 -4.75
C ASN A 71 1.74 9.71 -3.66
N PHE A 72 2.80 9.00 -4.05
CA PHE A 72 3.80 8.47 -3.14
C PHE A 72 4.63 9.58 -2.48
N ILE A 73 5.04 10.61 -3.22
CA ILE A 73 5.73 11.78 -2.65
C ILE A 73 4.83 12.51 -1.65
N PHE A 74 3.54 12.70 -2.00
CA PHE A 74 2.56 13.24 -1.07
C PHE A 74 2.47 12.42 0.23
N ARG A 75 2.49 11.07 0.12
CA ARG A 75 2.50 10.19 1.29
C ARG A 75 3.76 10.33 2.12
N LEU A 76 4.94 10.39 1.49
CA LEU A 76 6.20 10.59 2.22
C LEU A 76 6.17 11.91 2.99
N TYR A 77 5.69 12.99 2.36
CA TYR A 77 5.50 14.27 3.03
C TYR A 77 4.56 14.14 4.25
N TRP A 78 3.38 13.58 4.06
CA TRP A 78 2.40 13.42 5.15
C TRP A 78 2.92 12.51 6.27
N ALA A 79 3.67 11.47 5.94
CA ALA A 79 4.17 10.51 6.92
C ALA A 79 5.34 11.07 7.76
N LEU A 80 6.07 12.06 7.24
CA LEU A 80 7.15 12.75 7.94
C LEU A 80 6.65 13.98 8.74
N PHE A 81 5.82 14.81 8.09
CA PHE A 81 5.43 16.13 8.60
C PHE A 81 3.96 16.24 9.05
N GLY A 82 3.13 15.22 8.82
CA GLY A 82 1.73 15.26 9.20
C GLY A 82 1.52 15.15 10.72
N ASP A 83 0.58 15.92 11.26
CA ASP A 83 0.22 15.93 12.69
C ASP A 83 -0.62 14.71 13.13
N ASP A 84 -0.65 13.64 12.33
CA ASP A 84 -1.45 12.44 12.59
C ASP A 84 -0.61 11.35 13.25
N LYS A 85 -0.94 11.00 14.51
CA LYS A 85 -0.27 9.94 15.27
C LYS A 85 -0.28 8.58 14.56
N TYR A 86 -1.36 8.25 13.84
CA TYR A 86 -1.51 6.98 13.13
C TYR A 86 -1.11 7.07 11.66
N GLY A 87 -1.17 8.27 11.08
CA GLY A 87 -0.75 8.55 9.70
C GLY A 87 0.77 8.65 9.51
N ARG A 88 1.55 8.87 10.57
CA ARG A 88 3.02 8.89 10.55
C ARG A 88 3.62 7.49 10.55
N PHE A 89 4.84 7.37 10.03
CA PHE A 89 5.68 6.16 10.14
C PHE A 89 6.07 5.80 11.60
N ALA A 90 5.51 6.45 12.61
CA ALA A 90 5.97 6.40 14.00
C ALA A 90 5.95 4.99 14.64
N GLY A 91 5.12 4.07 14.12
CA GLY A 91 5.06 2.67 14.55
C GLY A 91 6.11 1.74 13.92
N PHE A 92 6.72 2.14 12.80
CA PHE A 92 7.72 1.34 12.08
C PHE A 92 9.12 1.82 12.46
N LYS A 93 9.79 1.08 13.36
CA LYS A 93 11.17 1.37 13.81
C LYS A 93 12.06 0.14 13.61
N PRO A 94 12.27 -0.32 12.36
CA PRO A 94 13.10 -1.50 12.07
C PRO A 94 14.57 -1.31 12.51
N TRP A 95 15.03 -0.07 12.68
CA TRP A 95 16.38 0.23 13.19
C TRP A 95 16.51 0.07 14.71
N SER A 96 15.42 -0.10 15.46
CA SER A 96 15.47 -0.30 16.90
C SER A 96 15.51 -1.79 17.25
N PRO A 97 16.56 -2.30 17.92
CA PRO A 97 16.63 -3.71 18.33
C PRO A 97 15.45 -4.15 19.22
N ILE A 98 14.89 -3.22 19.99
CA ILE A 98 13.76 -3.45 20.90
C ILE A 98 12.48 -3.81 20.11
N TRP A 99 12.31 -3.25 18.91
CA TRP A 99 11.15 -3.49 18.06
C TRP A 99 11.07 -4.95 17.60
N TRP A 100 12.20 -5.58 17.29
CA TRP A 100 12.33 -6.99 16.93
C TRP A 100 12.21 -7.96 18.12
N GLY A 101 12.18 -7.44 19.34
CA GLY A 101 12.14 -8.21 20.57
C GLY A 101 10.75 -8.79 20.86
N LYS A 102 10.18 -8.40 22.00
CA LYS A 102 8.88 -8.88 22.45
C LYS A 102 7.71 -8.51 21.51
N PRO A 103 7.54 -7.26 21.04
CA PRO A 103 6.32 -6.89 20.31
C PRO A 103 6.19 -7.60 18.95
N PHE A 104 7.29 -7.72 18.21
CA PHE A 104 7.30 -8.45 16.93
C PHE A 104 7.07 -9.96 17.10
N LYS A 105 7.79 -10.59 18.04
CA LYS A 105 7.69 -12.05 18.26
C LYS A 105 6.32 -12.46 18.77
N GLU A 106 5.71 -11.67 19.65
CA GLU A 106 4.36 -11.97 20.17
C GLU A 106 3.30 -11.85 19.07
N GLN A 107 3.39 -10.83 18.20
CA GLN A 107 2.47 -10.70 17.07
C GLN A 107 2.65 -11.86 16.06
N LEU A 108 3.90 -12.22 15.74
CA LEU A 108 4.18 -13.34 14.84
C LEU A 108 3.66 -14.67 15.39
N LYS A 109 3.84 -14.94 16.69
CA LYS A 109 3.29 -16.14 17.34
C LYS A 109 1.77 -16.19 17.29
N SER A 110 1.11 -15.05 17.45
CA SER A 110 -0.35 -14.96 17.31
C SER A 110 -0.79 -15.30 15.89
N TYR A 111 -0.12 -14.75 14.86
CA TYR A 111 -0.41 -15.05 13.45
C TYR A 111 -0.11 -16.49 13.04
N LEU A 112 0.88 -17.12 13.68
CA LEU A 112 1.20 -18.54 13.50
C LEU A 112 0.34 -19.46 14.38
N PHE A 113 -0.66 -18.92 15.11
CA PHE A 113 -1.53 -19.66 16.01
C PHE A 113 -0.80 -20.40 17.16
N ILE A 114 0.42 -19.98 17.48
CA ILE A 114 1.21 -20.50 18.61
C ILE A 114 0.70 -19.92 19.93
N LYS A 115 0.11 -18.72 19.90
CA LYS A 115 -0.46 -18.03 21.06
C LYS A 115 -1.91 -17.65 20.78
N GLN A 116 -2.80 -17.92 21.75
CA GLN A 116 -4.23 -17.70 21.62
C GLN A 116 -4.65 -16.25 21.91
N GLU A 117 -3.87 -15.51 22.69
CA GLU A 117 -4.12 -14.08 22.98
C GLU A 117 -3.42 -13.19 21.95
N GLU A 118 -4.22 -12.39 21.23
CA GLU A 118 -3.72 -11.37 20.30
C GLU A 118 -3.38 -10.07 21.06
N PRO A 119 -2.18 -9.49 20.86
CA PRO A 119 -1.86 -8.18 21.42
C PRO A 119 -2.65 -7.07 20.70
N ASN A 120 -3.30 -6.21 21.47
CA ASN A 120 -4.06 -5.08 20.91
C ASN A 120 -3.13 -3.93 20.50
N TYR A 121 -3.16 -3.58 19.21
CA TYR A 121 -2.46 -2.41 18.65
C TYR A 121 -3.46 -1.46 18.00
N SER A 122 -3.40 -0.18 18.35
CA SER A 122 -4.14 0.87 17.63
C SER A 122 -3.36 1.29 16.37
N GLY A 123 -3.90 1.00 15.19
CA GLY A 123 -3.25 1.27 13.90
C GLY A 123 -2.52 0.04 13.34
N HIS A 124 -1.25 0.18 12.98
CA HIS A 124 -0.45 -0.94 12.48
C HIS A 124 0.21 -1.71 13.62
N ASN A 125 0.03 -3.03 13.63
CA ASN A 125 0.81 -3.91 14.49
C ASN A 125 2.26 -4.08 13.94
N PRO A 126 3.20 -4.61 14.74
CA PRO A 126 4.60 -4.71 14.33
C PRO A 126 4.84 -5.55 13.07
N VAL A 127 4.06 -6.61 12.85
CA VAL A 127 4.24 -7.45 11.65
C VAL A 127 3.66 -6.75 10.42
N ALA A 128 2.47 -6.15 10.53
CA ALA A 128 1.85 -5.36 9.47
C ALA A 128 2.69 -4.15 9.07
N ALA A 129 3.42 -3.56 10.01
CA ALA A 129 4.31 -2.43 9.71
C ALA A 129 5.46 -2.79 8.75
N LEU A 130 5.80 -4.08 8.55
CA LEU A 130 6.80 -4.49 7.55
C LEU A 130 6.34 -4.32 6.10
N THR A 131 5.03 -4.27 5.87
CA THR A 131 4.44 -4.24 4.52
C THR A 131 4.01 -2.84 4.07
N HIS A 132 4.29 -1.81 4.87
CA HIS A 132 3.84 -0.42 4.67
C HIS A 132 4.97 0.51 4.24
#